data_AF-A0A3M6HHH6-F1
#
_entry.id   AF-A0A3M6HHH6-F1
#
_cell.length_a   1.000
_cell.length_b   1.000
_cell.length_c   1.000
_cell.angle_alpha   90.00
_cell.angle_beta   90.00
_cell.angle_gamma   90.00
#
_symmetry.space_group_name_H-M   'P 1'
#
loop_
_entity.id
_entity.type
_entity.pdbx_description
1 polymer ?
#
loop_
_entity_poly.entity_id
_entity_poly.type
_entity_poly.pdbx_seq_one_letter_code
_entity_poly.pdbx_strand_id
1 'polypeptide(L)'
;MLLVGFGAIIGIRVGMTLLLGALLAWGGVGPWLLEQGLVILPADSSGPQFAALVEWLLWPGVSLMVCSTLASLVIRLWALHKSTRASGGTTWSMPKAGPAAGFVLAIILVVSLQALLFGINLWMALLTIPLAICLAAVAARVVGATGIPPIGAIGQLSQLSFGIVAPGQVPINLMSANTAGGSAGQCTDLMNDFKVGRAIGATPRKQLIAQTLGIFVGSIVGVLAYMALIPDPQSMLLTEEWPAPAVATWKAVAQTLTHG
;
A
#
# COMPACT_ATOMS: atom_id res chain seq x y z
N MET A 1 4.08 1.66 -24.72
CA MET A 1 3.19 0.50 -24.95
C MET A 1 2.62 -0.08 -23.65
N LEU A 2 3.41 -0.23 -22.58
CA LEU A 2 2.93 -0.64 -21.25
C LEU A 2 1.83 0.28 -20.67
N LEU A 3 1.97 1.61 -20.82
CA LEU A 3 0.96 2.59 -20.36
C LEU A 3 -0.39 2.47 -21.09
N VAL A 4 -0.39 2.08 -22.37
CA VAL A 4 -1.63 1.83 -23.15
C VAL A 4 -2.29 0.53 -22.69
N GLY A 5 -1.49 -0.52 -22.41
CA GLY A 5 -1.98 -1.78 -21.84
C GLY A 5 -2.56 -1.60 -20.43
N PHE A 6 -1.89 -0.82 -19.57
CA PHE A 6 -2.40 -0.47 -18.23
C PHE A 6 -3.67 0.39 -18.32
N GLY A 7 -3.72 1.35 -19.23
CA GLY A 7 -4.91 2.19 -19.47
C GLY A 7 -6.13 1.39 -19.95
N ALA A 8 -5.90 0.34 -20.75
CA ALA A 8 -6.96 -0.56 -21.19
C ALA A 8 -7.55 -1.42 -20.05
N ILE A 9 -6.75 -1.77 -19.05
CA ILE A 9 -7.15 -2.61 -17.90
C ILE A 9 -7.82 -1.79 -16.78
N ILE A 10 -7.34 -0.57 -16.54
CA ILE A 10 -7.79 0.31 -15.44
C ILE A 10 -9.21 0.89 -15.68
N GLY A 11 -9.69 0.88 -16.93
CA GLY A 11 -11.01 1.35 -17.30
C GLY A 11 -11.11 2.86 -17.52
N ILE A 12 -12.01 3.27 -18.42
CA ILE A 12 -12.08 4.65 -18.94
C ILE A 12 -12.29 5.70 -17.84
N ARG A 13 -13.05 5.37 -16.78
CA ARG A 13 -13.37 6.32 -15.71
C ARG A 13 -12.14 6.70 -14.90
N VAL A 14 -11.33 5.71 -14.53
CA VAL A 14 -10.09 5.95 -13.79
C VAL A 14 -9.04 6.61 -14.68
N GLY A 15 -8.96 6.19 -15.96
CA GLY A 15 -8.13 6.85 -16.97
C GLY A 15 -8.46 8.35 -17.11
N MET A 16 -9.73 8.71 -17.18
CA MET A 16 -10.17 10.11 -17.26
C MET A 16 -9.82 10.92 -16.01
N THR A 17 -9.94 10.33 -14.81
CA THR A 17 -9.53 11.01 -13.57
C THR A 17 -8.01 11.20 -13.48
N LEU A 18 -7.22 10.23 -13.95
CA LEU A 18 -5.77 10.35 -14.03
C LEU A 18 -5.35 11.41 -15.05
N LEU A 19 -6.02 11.46 -16.21
CA LEU A 19 -5.79 12.49 -17.22
C LEU A 19 -6.10 13.89 -16.69
N LEU A 20 -7.26 14.08 -16.04
CA LEU A 20 -7.61 15.34 -15.42
C LEU A 20 -6.61 15.74 -14.33
N GLY A 21 -6.18 14.80 -13.49
CA GLY A 21 -5.15 15.03 -12.49
C GLY A 21 -3.82 15.45 -13.11
N ALA A 22 -3.39 14.79 -14.19
CA ALA A 22 -2.17 15.13 -14.92
C ALA A 22 -2.26 16.53 -15.57
N LEU A 23 -3.40 16.88 -16.18
CA LEU A 23 -3.63 18.20 -16.77
C LEU A 23 -3.63 19.31 -15.70
N LEU A 24 -4.25 19.07 -14.55
CA LEU A 24 -4.24 20.05 -13.45
C LEU A 24 -2.84 20.22 -12.86
N ALA A 25 -2.13 19.11 -12.64
CA ALA A 25 -0.80 19.13 -12.04
C ALA A 25 0.23 19.78 -12.98
N TRP A 26 0.32 19.32 -14.23
CA TRP A 26 1.34 19.77 -15.18
C TRP A 26 0.93 20.96 -16.04
N GLY A 27 -0.36 21.12 -16.32
CA GLY A 27 -0.87 22.24 -17.10
C GLY A 27 -1.29 23.45 -16.27
N GLY A 28 -1.59 23.26 -14.97
CA GLY A 28 -2.02 24.33 -14.07
C GLY A 28 -0.99 24.64 -12.99
N VAL A 29 -0.81 23.71 -12.06
CA VAL A 29 -0.02 23.91 -10.83
C VAL A 29 1.47 24.09 -11.13
N GLY A 30 2.03 23.30 -12.04
CA GLY A 30 3.45 23.37 -12.41
C GLY A 30 3.86 24.74 -12.98
N PRO A 31 3.21 25.25 -14.04
CA PRO A 31 3.50 26.57 -14.60
C PRO A 31 3.31 27.69 -13.56
N TRP A 32 2.25 27.61 -12.76
CA TRP A 32 1.99 28.59 -11.70
C TRP A 32 3.11 28.62 -10.64
N LEU A 33 3.66 27.47 -10.25
CA LEU A 33 4.80 27.38 -9.33
C LEU A 33 6.07 28.01 -9.89
N LEU A 34 6.30 27.89 -11.21
CA LEU A 34 7.45 28.50 -11.90
C LEU A 34 7.28 30.03 -11.99
N GLU A 35 6.08 30.51 -12.31
CA GLU A 35 5.77 31.95 -12.40
C GLU A 35 5.93 32.67 -11.06
N GLN A 36 5.61 32.02 -9.94
CA GLN A 36 5.78 32.59 -8.61
C GLN A 36 7.20 32.50 -8.06
N GLY A 37 8.14 31.86 -8.78
CA GLY A 37 9.52 31.70 -8.34
C GLY A 37 9.68 30.82 -7.09
N LEU A 38 8.68 29.99 -6.77
CA LEU A 38 8.69 29.09 -5.61
C LEU A 38 9.60 27.87 -5.84
N VAL A 39 9.92 27.56 -7.09
CA VAL A 39 10.84 26.49 -7.49
C VAL A 39 12.14 27.12 -7.99
N ILE A 40 13.24 26.88 -7.27
CA ILE A 40 14.57 27.38 -7.65
C ILE A 40 15.13 26.48 -8.74
N LEU A 41 15.26 27.04 -9.94
CA LEU A 41 15.81 26.35 -11.11
C LEU A 41 17.30 26.69 -11.19
N PRO A 42 18.23 25.72 -11.30
CA PRO A 42 19.64 25.99 -11.58
C PRO A 42 19.79 26.83 -12.86
N ALA A 43 20.71 27.81 -12.87
CA ALA A 43 20.85 28.81 -13.94
C ALA A 43 21.09 28.24 -15.35
N ASP A 44 21.56 26.98 -15.46
CA ASP A 44 21.87 26.30 -16.73
C ASP A 44 20.81 25.26 -17.16
N SER A 45 19.64 25.27 -16.53
CA SER A 45 18.66 24.22 -16.77
C SER A 45 17.90 24.42 -18.09
N SER A 46 18.12 23.53 -19.04
CA SER A 46 17.38 23.47 -20.31
C SER A 46 16.62 22.13 -20.40
N GLY A 47 15.29 22.20 -20.40
CA GLY A 47 14.40 21.03 -20.52
C GLY A 47 13.23 21.02 -19.51
N PRO A 48 12.32 20.03 -19.60
CA PRO A 48 11.25 19.85 -18.64
C PRO A 48 11.84 19.54 -17.25
N GLN A 49 11.55 20.42 -16.29
CA GLN A 49 12.07 20.38 -14.92
C GLN A 49 11.33 19.34 -14.07
N PHE A 50 11.24 18.12 -14.59
CA PHE A 50 10.39 17.07 -14.02
C PHE A 50 10.75 16.78 -12.57
N ALA A 51 12.03 16.57 -12.25
CA ALA A 51 12.45 16.23 -10.90
C ALA A 51 12.12 17.31 -9.86
N ALA A 52 12.36 18.59 -10.19
CA ALA A 52 12.11 19.71 -9.28
C ALA A 52 10.59 19.98 -9.11
N LEU A 53 9.83 19.89 -10.19
CA LEU A 53 8.37 20.09 -10.16
C LEU A 53 7.64 18.92 -9.52
N VAL A 54 8.08 17.68 -9.74
CA VAL A 54 7.44 16.48 -9.16
C VAL A 54 7.41 16.55 -7.65
N GLU A 55 8.47 17.00 -6.99
CA GLU A 55 8.47 17.14 -5.53
C GLU A 55 7.34 18.07 -5.05
N TRP A 56 7.20 19.24 -5.68
CA TRP A 56 6.14 20.20 -5.37
C TRP A 56 4.73 19.71 -5.75
N LEU A 57 4.59 19.03 -6.89
CA LEU A 57 3.32 18.48 -7.37
C LEU A 57 2.88 17.27 -6.53
N LEU A 58 3.81 16.53 -5.94
CA LEU A 58 3.52 15.36 -5.10
C LEU A 58 2.81 15.77 -3.81
N TRP A 59 3.21 16.86 -3.15
CA TRP A 59 2.66 17.27 -1.85
C TRP A 59 1.13 17.39 -1.79
N PRO A 60 0.46 18.16 -2.67
CA PRO A 60 -1.00 18.23 -2.66
C PRO A 60 -1.66 16.89 -3.02
N GLY A 61 -1.09 16.14 -3.97
CA GLY A 61 -1.59 14.81 -4.34
C GLY A 61 -1.49 13.79 -3.22
N VAL A 62 -0.35 13.74 -2.53
CA VAL A 62 -0.08 12.93 -1.35
C VAL A 62 -1.03 13.29 -0.21
N SER A 63 -1.20 14.59 0.08
CA SER A 63 -2.09 15.07 1.14
C SER A 63 -3.54 14.67 0.87
N LEU A 64 -4.02 14.84 -0.37
CA LEU A 64 -5.34 14.38 -0.78
C LEU A 64 -5.46 12.86 -0.68
N MET A 65 -4.42 12.11 -1.05
CA MET A 65 -4.40 10.66 -0.89
C MET A 65 -4.55 10.29 0.59
N VAL A 66 -3.73 10.83 1.50
CA VAL A 66 -3.82 10.57 2.95
C VAL A 66 -5.18 10.96 3.51
N CYS A 67 -5.67 12.17 3.21
CA CYS A 67 -6.96 12.66 3.71
C CYS A 67 -8.13 11.83 3.20
N SER A 68 -8.20 11.55 1.89
CA SER A 68 -9.27 10.73 1.31
C SER A 68 -9.28 9.32 1.89
N THR A 69 -8.08 8.81 2.15
CA THR A 69 -7.86 7.48 2.66
C THR A 69 -8.27 7.35 4.14
N LEU A 70 -7.84 8.29 4.99
CA LEU A 70 -8.29 8.39 6.38
C LEU A 70 -9.79 8.64 6.46
N ALA A 71 -10.34 9.54 5.64
CA ALA A 71 -11.78 9.78 5.57
C ALA A 71 -12.55 8.52 5.18
N SER A 72 -12.08 7.78 4.17
CA SER A 72 -12.68 6.52 3.75
C SER A 72 -12.66 5.48 4.88
N LEU A 73 -11.56 5.41 5.64
CA LEU A 73 -11.43 4.51 6.76
C LEU A 73 -12.37 4.90 7.91
N VAL A 74 -12.46 6.18 8.26
CA VAL A 74 -13.37 6.69 9.31
C VAL A 74 -14.82 6.40 8.96
N ILE A 75 -15.25 6.70 7.73
CA ILE A 75 -16.62 6.40 7.26
C ILE A 75 -16.90 4.90 7.35
N ARG A 76 -15.94 4.08 6.92
CA ARG A 76 -16.05 2.61 6.94
C ARG A 76 -16.06 2.05 8.37
N LEU A 77 -15.24 2.58 9.28
CA LEU A 77 -15.23 2.23 10.70
C LEU A 77 -16.52 2.65 11.41
N TRP A 78 -17.09 3.80 11.04
CA TRP A 78 -18.34 4.28 11.61
C TRP A 78 -19.54 3.43 11.16
N ALA A 79 -19.62 3.12 9.86
CA ALA A 79 -20.60 2.18 9.32
C ALA A 79 -20.47 0.80 9.99
N LEU A 80 -19.23 0.36 10.23
CA LEU A 80 -18.94 -0.89 10.92
C LEU A 80 -19.39 -0.86 12.39
N HIS A 81 -19.07 0.21 13.14
CA HIS A 81 -19.45 0.33 14.56
C HIS A 81 -20.98 0.23 14.74
N LYS A 82 -21.72 0.85 13.81
CA LYS A 82 -23.18 0.76 13.75
C LYS A 82 -23.69 -0.66 13.46
N SER A 83 -22.98 -1.41 12.61
CA SER A 83 -23.30 -2.81 12.28
C SER A 83 -22.92 -3.80 13.40
N THR A 84 -21.79 -3.59 14.08
CA THR A 84 -21.32 -4.48 15.16
C THR A 84 -22.20 -4.42 16.40
N ARG A 85 -22.91 -3.32 16.66
CA ARG A 85 -23.91 -3.26 17.74
C ARG A 85 -25.13 -4.18 17.49
N ALA A 86 -25.35 -4.63 16.25
CA ALA A 86 -26.46 -5.51 15.89
C ALA A 86 -26.13 -7.01 15.97
N SER A 87 -24.86 -7.39 16.13
CA SER A 87 -24.43 -8.79 16.19
C SER A 87 -23.86 -9.11 17.58
N GLY A 88 -24.61 -9.90 18.35
CA GLY A 88 -24.18 -10.42 19.66
C GLY A 88 -22.85 -11.17 19.55
N GLY A 89 -21.96 -10.90 20.51
CA GLY A 89 -20.57 -11.34 20.50
C GLY A 89 -20.40 -12.84 20.29
N THR A 90 -19.58 -13.21 19.30
CA THR A 90 -19.10 -14.58 19.14
C THR A 90 -18.09 -14.88 20.23
N THR A 91 -18.22 -16.07 20.83
CA THR A 91 -17.29 -16.58 21.84
C THR A 91 -15.91 -16.83 21.22
N TRP A 92 -14.86 -16.33 21.88
CA TRP A 92 -13.47 -16.55 21.46
C TRP A 92 -13.14 -18.04 21.53
N SER A 93 -13.10 -18.70 20.38
CA SER A 93 -12.69 -20.10 20.27
C SER A 93 -11.18 -20.18 20.16
N MET A 94 -10.55 -21.07 20.95
CA MET A 94 -9.12 -21.29 20.88
C MET A 94 -8.70 -21.69 19.46
N PRO A 95 -7.69 -21.02 18.87
CA PRO A 95 -7.21 -21.38 17.55
C PRO A 95 -6.64 -22.80 17.55
N LYS A 96 -6.99 -23.59 16.53
CA LYS A 96 -6.42 -24.93 16.34
C LYS A 96 -4.90 -24.84 16.21
N ALA A 97 -4.19 -25.89 16.64
CA ALA A 97 -2.71 -25.92 16.67
C ALA A 97 -2.06 -25.63 15.30
N GLY A 98 -2.66 -26.09 14.20
CA GLY A 98 -2.13 -25.85 12.84
C GLY A 98 -2.06 -24.35 12.47
N PRO A 99 -3.19 -23.62 12.46
CA PRO A 99 -3.18 -22.17 12.25
C PRO A 99 -2.30 -21.39 13.23
N ALA A 100 -2.25 -21.80 14.50
CA ALA A 100 -1.38 -21.17 15.49
C ALA A 100 0.11 -21.31 15.13
N ALA A 101 0.55 -22.51 14.73
CA ALA A 101 1.91 -22.75 14.27
C ALA A 101 2.23 -21.94 12.99
N GLY A 102 1.29 -21.90 12.03
CA GLY A 102 1.44 -21.08 10.82
C GLY A 102 1.55 -19.59 11.12
N PHE A 103 0.81 -19.10 12.10
CA PHE A 103 0.88 -17.70 12.53
C PHE A 103 2.23 -17.37 13.18
N VAL A 104 2.74 -18.22 14.08
CA VAL A 104 4.08 -18.04 14.67
C VAL A 104 5.17 -18.08 13.59
N LEU A 105 5.08 -19.01 12.63
CA LEU A 105 6.00 -19.06 11.50
C LEU A 105 5.93 -17.78 10.65
N ALA A 106 4.74 -17.25 10.38
CA ALA A 106 4.57 -16.01 9.64
C ALA A 106 5.20 -14.81 10.38
N ILE A 107 5.05 -14.73 11.71
CA ILE A 107 5.71 -13.69 12.53
C ILE A 107 7.22 -13.79 12.38
N ILE A 108 7.79 -14.98 12.56
CA ILE A 108 9.24 -15.20 12.46
C ILE A 108 9.73 -14.79 11.07
N LEU A 109 9.05 -15.21 10.01
CA LEU A 109 9.43 -14.88 8.63
C LEU A 109 9.34 -13.37 8.36
N VAL A 110 8.23 -12.72 8.72
CA VAL A 110 8.05 -11.27 8.49
C VAL A 110 9.11 -10.47 9.24
N VAL A 111 9.32 -10.75 10.53
CA VAL A 111 10.32 -10.03 11.36
C VAL A 111 11.74 -10.29 10.85
N SER A 112 12.07 -11.54 10.51
CA SER A 112 13.40 -11.89 10.00
C SER A 112 13.68 -11.24 8.64
N LEU A 113 12.72 -11.26 7.72
CA LEU A 113 12.89 -10.64 6.41
C LEU A 113 12.99 -9.12 6.50
N GLN A 114 12.23 -8.48 7.38
CA GLN A 114 12.38 -7.04 7.64
C GLN A 114 13.78 -6.69 8.16
N ALA A 115 14.31 -7.49 9.09
CA ALA A 115 15.65 -7.28 9.64
C ALA A 115 16.76 -7.55 8.61
N LEU A 116 16.68 -8.66 7.87
CA LEU A 116 17.71 -9.10 6.94
C LEU A 116 17.75 -8.29 5.64
N LEU A 117 16.59 -7.93 5.08
CA LEU A 117 16.53 -7.25 3.78
C LEU A 117 16.60 -5.72 3.92
N PHE A 118 16.07 -5.17 5.01
CA PHE A 118 15.90 -3.72 5.18
C PHE A 118 16.63 -3.14 6.39
N GLY A 119 17.40 -3.95 7.14
CA GLY A 119 18.18 -3.50 8.28
C GLY A 119 17.34 -2.99 9.46
N ILE A 120 16.07 -3.40 9.56
CA ILE A 120 15.14 -2.92 10.57
C ILE A 120 15.44 -3.58 11.91
N ASN A 121 15.48 -2.79 13.00
CA ASN A 121 15.64 -3.32 14.34
C ASN A 121 14.51 -4.30 14.70
N LEU A 122 14.86 -5.47 15.25
CA LEU A 122 13.90 -6.55 15.57
C LEU A 122 12.72 -6.08 16.43
N TRP A 123 12.94 -5.15 17.36
CA TRP A 123 11.86 -4.62 18.20
C TRP A 123 10.86 -3.78 17.40
N MET A 124 11.36 -2.98 16.45
CA MET A 124 10.51 -2.17 15.57
C MET A 124 9.79 -3.05 14.55
N ALA A 125 10.47 -4.07 14.03
CA ALA A 125 9.86 -5.07 13.15
C ALA A 125 8.74 -5.83 13.86
N LEU A 126 8.94 -6.23 15.12
CA LEU A 126 7.92 -6.91 15.92
C LEU A 126 6.71 -6.02 16.19
N LEU A 127 6.90 -4.71 16.40
CA LEU A 127 5.80 -3.75 16.55
C LEU A 127 4.91 -3.64 15.31
N THR A 128 5.39 -4.01 14.12
CA THR A 128 4.55 -4.00 12.91
C THR A 128 3.46 -5.08 12.95
N ILE A 129 3.67 -6.16 13.70
CA ILE A 129 2.76 -7.32 13.73
C ILE A 129 1.42 -7.00 14.39
N PRO A 130 1.34 -6.45 15.63
CA PRO A 130 0.06 -6.09 16.24
C PRO A 130 -0.75 -5.11 15.38
N LEU A 131 -0.06 -4.13 14.78
CA LEU A 131 -0.70 -3.15 13.91
C LEU A 131 -1.27 -3.81 12.65
N ALA A 132 -0.49 -4.68 11.99
CA ALA A 132 -0.95 -5.42 10.82
C ALA A 132 -2.19 -6.27 11.11
N ILE A 133 -2.25 -6.94 12.27
CA ILE A 133 -3.42 -7.74 12.68
C ILE A 133 -4.65 -6.87 12.89
N CYS A 134 -4.50 -5.75 13.61
CA CYS A 134 -5.58 -4.81 13.86
C CYS A 134 -6.16 -4.27 12.55
N LEU A 135 -5.27 -3.82 11.66
CA LEU A 135 -5.66 -3.25 10.38
C LEU A 135 -6.22 -4.29 9.40
N ALA A 136 -5.72 -5.52 9.41
CA ALA A 136 -6.29 -6.63 8.65
C ALA A 136 -7.71 -6.96 9.11
N ALA A 137 -7.97 -6.95 10.42
CA ALA A 137 -9.33 -7.17 10.96
C ALA A 137 -10.31 -6.07 10.51
N VAL A 138 -9.85 -4.81 10.48
CA VAL A 138 -10.64 -3.71 9.92
C VAL A 138 -10.88 -3.93 8.43
N ALA A 139 -9.85 -4.23 7.65
CA ALA A 139 -9.96 -4.46 6.21
C ALA A 139 -10.91 -5.61 5.86
N ALA A 140 -10.84 -6.74 6.57
CA ALA A 140 -11.73 -7.88 6.39
C ALA A 140 -13.20 -7.48 6.58
N ARG A 141 -13.50 -6.72 7.63
CA ARG A 141 -14.87 -6.24 7.88
C ARG A 141 -15.35 -5.26 6.80
N VAL A 142 -14.46 -4.38 6.37
CA VAL A 142 -14.73 -3.42 5.30
C VAL A 142 -15.05 -4.12 3.98
N VAL A 143 -14.27 -5.14 3.62
CA VAL A 143 -14.55 -5.97 2.44
C VAL A 143 -15.84 -6.74 2.59
N GLY A 144 -16.14 -7.23 3.80
CA GLY A 144 -17.41 -7.92 4.07
C GLY A 144 -18.62 -7.05 3.74
N ALA A 145 -18.53 -5.74 3.97
CA ALA A 145 -19.61 -4.78 3.69
C ALA A 145 -19.57 -4.20 2.26
N THR A 146 -18.38 -4.00 1.68
CA THR A 146 -18.21 -3.23 0.43
C THR A 146 -17.73 -4.04 -0.77
N GLY A 147 -17.19 -5.24 -0.55
CA GLY A 147 -16.51 -6.04 -1.56
C GLY A 147 -15.15 -5.50 -2.00
N ILE A 148 -14.69 -4.34 -1.49
CA ILE A 148 -13.47 -3.67 -1.96
C ILE A 148 -12.46 -3.47 -0.81
N PRO A 149 -11.24 -4.03 -0.92
CA PRO A 149 -10.23 -3.94 0.12
C PRO A 149 -9.58 -2.55 0.19
N PRO A 150 -9.52 -1.90 1.36
CA PRO A 150 -8.95 -0.56 1.52
C PRO A 150 -7.42 -0.62 1.69
N ILE A 151 -6.68 -1.31 0.81
CA ILE A 151 -5.25 -1.61 1.00
C ILE A 151 -4.40 -0.34 1.11
N GLY A 152 -4.62 0.63 0.22
CA GLY A 152 -3.95 1.93 0.29
C GLY A 152 -4.18 2.62 1.63
N ALA A 153 -5.37 2.46 2.23
CA ALA A 153 -5.70 3.02 3.52
C ALA A 153 -5.04 2.40 4.71
N ILE A 154 -4.99 1.08 4.69
CA ILE A 154 -4.26 0.35 5.70
C ILE A 154 -2.76 0.72 5.65
N GLY A 155 -2.20 0.84 4.44
CA GLY A 155 -0.81 1.27 4.23
C GLY A 155 -0.54 2.64 4.83
N GLN A 156 -1.28 3.66 4.43
CA GLN A 156 -1.06 5.04 4.90
C GLN A 156 -1.30 5.22 6.40
N LEU A 157 -2.28 4.52 6.99
CA LEU A 157 -2.48 4.56 8.43
C LEU A 157 -1.29 3.94 9.19
N SER A 158 -0.70 2.88 8.63
CA SER A 158 0.54 2.31 9.18
C SER A 158 1.70 3.29 9.05
N GLN A 159 1.84 3.98 7.91
CA GLN A 159 2.86 5.04 7.72
C GLN A 159 2.68 6.16 8.74
N LEU A 160 1.45 6.59 9.02
CA LEU A 160 1.18 7.59 10.06
C LEU A 160 1.60 7.11 11.46
N SER A 161 1.27 5.85 11.79
CA SER A 161 1.62 5.26 13.08
C SER A 161 3.14 5.17 13.26
N PHE A 162 3.86 4.68 12.24
CA PHE A 162 5.31 4.51 12.30
C PHE A 162 6.10 5.80 12.02
N GLY A 163 5.49 6.84 11.46
CA GLY A 163 6.08 8.18 11.42
C GLY A 163 6.26 8.77 12.81
N ILE A 164 5.32 8.49 13.72
CA ILE A 164 5.39 8.91 15.13
C ILE A 164 6.33 7.99 15.94
N VAL A 165 6.26 6.68 15.72
CA VAL A 165 7.04 5.69 16.51
C VAL A 165 8.52 5.66 16.13
N ALA A 166 8.83 5.86 14.85
CA ALA A 166 10.20 5.79 14.32
C ALA A 166 10.50 7.04 13.47
N PRO A 167 10.57 8.25 14.08
CA PRO A 167 10.84 9.48 13.35
C PRO A 167 12.21 9.42 12.66
N GLY A 168 12.32 10.01 11.48
CA GLY A 168 13.51 9.98 10.62
C GLY A 168 13.82 8.65 9.94
N GLN A 169 13.06 7.58 10.19
CA GLN A 169 13.35 6.22 9.67
C GLN A 169 12.40 5.80 8.55
N VAL A 170 12.62 6.37 7.35
CA VAL A 170 11.84 6.08 6.13
C VAL A 170 11.72 4.58 5.82
N PRO A 171 12.78 3.75 5.93
CA PRO A 171 12.65 2.31 5.65
C PRO A 171 11.67 1.59 6.57
N ILE A 172 11.65 1.95 7.86
CA ILE A 172 10.74 1.37 8.85
C ILE A 172 9.31 1.80 8.57
N ASN A 173 9.11 3.09 8.26
CA ASN A 173 7.82 3.62 7.86
C ASN A 173 7.23 2.86 6.66
N LEU A 174 8.00 2.72 5.58
CA LEU A 174 7.58 2.01 4.36
C LEU A 174 7.33 0.51 4.61
N MET A 175 8.23 -0.18 5.32
CA MET A 175 8.08 -1.63 5.52
C MET A 175 6.97 -2.00 6.51
N SER A 176 6.69 -1.14 7.49
CA SER A 176 5.51 -1.29 8.34
C SER A 176 4.23 -1.26 7.51
N ALA A 177 4.15 -0.31 6.57
CA ALA A 177 3.00 -0.13 5.69
C ALA A 177 2.87 -1.26 4.67
N ASN A 178 3.99 -1.76 4.13
CA ASN A 178 4.01 -2.97 3.31
C ASN A 178 3.46 -4.18 4.09
N THR A 179 3.85 -4.32 5.36
CA THR A 179 3.43 -5.45 6.20
C THR A 179 1.96 -5.38 6.56
N ALA A 180 1.48 -4.20 6.99
CA ALA A 180 0.07 -3.98 7.28
C ALA A 180 -0.81 -4.11 6.04
N GLY A 181 -0.42 -3.45 4.94
CA GLY A 181 -1.15 -3.48 3.68
C GLY A 181 -1.17 -4.87 3.04
N GLY A 182 -0.02 -5.55 3.00
CA GLY A 182 0.11 -6.91 2.47
C GLY A 182 -0.70 -7.92 3.29
N SER A 183 -0.61 -7.86 4.63
CA SER A 183 -1.38 -8.75 5.51
C SER A 183 -2.89 -8.51 5.38
N ALA A 184 -3.32 -7.25 5.32
CA ALA A 184 -4.71 -6.88 5.12
C ALA A 184 -5.24 -7.33 3.74
N GLY A 185 -4.46 -7.11 2.68
CA GLY A 185 -4.79 -7.55 1.32
C GLY A 185 -4.97 -9.06 1.23
N GLN A 186 -3.99 -9.83 1.72
CA GLN A 186 -4.07 -11.29 1.73
C GLN A 186 -5.24 -11.80 2.58
N CYS A 187 -5.52 -11.16 3.72
CA CYS A 187 -6.68 -11.50 4.54
C CYS A 187 -8.00 -11.27 3.78
N THR A 188 -8.12 -10.15 3.07
CA THR A 188 -9.32 -9.83 2.30
C THR A 188 -9.52 -10.71 1.08
N ASP A 189 -8.42 -11.01 0.36
CA ASP A 189 -8.46 -11.88 -0.82
C ASP A 189 -8.84 -13.30 -0.41
N LEU A 190 -8.23 -13.83 0.65
CA LEU A 190 -8.58 -15.13 1.22
C LEU A 190 -10.05 -15.21 1.63
N MET A 191 -10.61 -14.13 2.19
CA MET A 191 -12.03 -14.07 2.57
C MET A 191 -12.96 -14.16 1.35
N ASN A 192 -12.62 -13.46 0.26
CA ASN A 192 -13.35 -13.53 -1.00
C ASN A 192 -13.23 -14.93 -1.64
N ASP A 193 -12.03 -15.49 -1.66
CA ASP A 193 -11.75 -16.81 -2.24
C ASP A 193 -12.41 -17.94 -1.47
N PHE A 194 -12.48 -17.86 -0.14
CA PHE A 194 -13.23 -18.83 0.68
C PHE A 194 -14.74 -18.71 0.48
N LYS A 195 -15.26 -17.49 0.26
CA LYS A 195 -16.68 -17.31 -0.06
C LYS A 195 -17.03 -17.97 -1.40
N VAL A 196 -16.24 -17.71 -2.44
CA VAL A 196 -16.41 -18.34 -3.77
C VAL A 196 -16.16 -19.84 -3.68
N GLY A 197 -15.09 -20.25 -3.01
CA GLY A 197 -14.72 -21.65 -2.80
C GLY A 197 -15.83 -22.46 -2.15
N ARG A 198 -16.44 -21.93 -1.09
CA ARG A 198 -17.59 -22.56 -0.44
C ARG A 198 -18.79 -22.68 -1.38
N ALA A 199 -19.04 -21.68 -2.24
CA ALA A 199 -20.14 -21.71 -3.20
C ALA A 199 -19.97 -22.81 -4.26
N ILE A 200 -18.73 -23.11 -4.66
CA ILE A 200 -18.43 -24.17 -5.66
C ILE A 200 -18.04 -25.52 -5.03
N GLY A 201 -18.17 -25.67 -3.70
CA GLY A 201 -17.84 -26.91 -3.00
C GLY A 201 -16.33 -27.19 -2.84
N ALA A 202 -15.46 -26.20 -3.02
CA ALA A 202 -14.02 -26.35 -2.82
C ALA A 202 -13.67 -26.54 -1.34
N THR A 203 -12.61 -27.31 -1.06
CA THR A 203 -12.12 -27.54 0.31
C THR A 203 -11.25 -26.36 0.79
N PRO A 204 -11.61 -25.66 1.89
CA PRO A 204 -10.86 -24.48 2.37
C PRO A 204 -9.38 -24.75 2.65
N ARG A 205 -9.06 -25.94 3.19
CA ARG A 205 -7.67 -26.34 3.47
C ARG A 205 -6.82 -26.44 2.21
N LYS A 206 -7.39 -26.96 1.11
CA LYS A 206 -6.68 -27.08 -0.17
C LYS A 206 -6.49 -25.70 -0.82
N GLN A 207 -7.48 -24.82 -0.71
CA GLN A 207 -7.36 -23.42 -1.17
C GLN A 207 -6.24 -22.68 -0.44
N LEU A 208 -6.18 -22.80 0.90
CA LEU A 208 -5.11 -22.16 1.69
C LEU A 208 -3.72 -22.63 1.25
N ILE A 209 -3.53 -23.94 1.05
CA ILE A 209 -2.25 -24.50 0.59
C ILE A 209 -1.91 -23.98 -0.81
N ALA A 210 -2.87 -24.01 -1.74
CA ALA A 210 -2.68 -23.55 -3.10
C ALA A 210 -2.30 -22.06 -3.16
N GLN A 211 -2.99 -21.21 -2.39
CA GLN A 211 -2.66 -19.79 -2.32
C GLN A 211 -1.30 -19.54 -1.68
N THR A 212 -0.95 -20.25 -0.61
CA THR A 212 0.37 -20.11 0.03
C THR A 212 1.50 -20.46 -0.95
N LEU A 213 1.34 -21.55 -1.70
CA LEU A 213 2.29 -21.94 -2.76
C LEU A 213 2.32 -20.92 -3.90
N GLY A 214 1.15 -20.41 -4.31
CA GLY A 214 1.02 -19.39 -5.34
C GLY A 214 1.71 -18.08 -4.96
N ILE A 215 1.57 -17.64 -3.70
CA ILE A 215 2.25 -16.45 -3.16
C ILE A 215 3.76 -16.69 -3.15
N PHE A 216 4.22 -17.88 -2.72
CA PHE A 216 5.64 -18.20 -2.71
C PHE A 216 6.26 -18.14 -4.12
N VAL A 217 5.69 -18.88 -5.07
CA VAL A 217 6.18 -18.89 -6.47
C VAL A 217 6.02 -17.51 -7.11
N GLY A 218 4.87 -16.87 -6.91
CA GLY A 218 4.57 -15.55 -7.45
C GLY A 218 5.51 -14.47 -6.91
N SER A 219 5.94 -14.54 -5.65
CA SER A 219 6.92 -13.61 -5.09
C SER A 219 8.28 -13.73 -5.77
N ILE A 220 8.75 -14.95 -6.03
CA ILE A 220 10.02 -15.20 -6.72
C ILE A 220 9.94 -14.72 -8.17
N VAL A 221 8.93 -15.18 -8.91
CA VAL A 221 8.76 -14.82 -10.33
C VAL A 221 8.52 -13.32 -10.48
N GLY A 222 7.75 -12.71 -9.57
CA GLY A 222 7.50 -11.27 -9.56
C GLY A 222 8.77 -10.45 -9.37
N VAL A 223 9.64 -10.84 -8.42
CA VAL A 223 10.93 -10.17 -8.20
C VAL A 223 11.85 -10.34 -9.42
N LEU A 224 11.91 -11.54 -10.01
CA LEU A 224 12.73 -11.78 -11.21
C LEU A 224 12.24 -10.95 -12.40
N ALA A 225 10.93 -10.90 -12.64
CA ALA A 225 10.33 -10.08 -13.67
C ALA A 225 10.60 -8.58 -13.42
N TYR A 226 10.45 -8.13 -12.16
CA TYR A 226 10.75 -6.75 -11.78
C TYR A 226 12.20 -6.38 -12.09
N MET A 227 13.16 -7.22 -11.69
CA MET A 227 14.60 -6.98 -11.94
C MET A 227 14.97 -7.08 -13.42
N ALA A 228 14.25 -7.89 -14.20
CA ALA A 228 14.44 -7.96 -15.65
C ALA A 228 13.93 -6.70 -16.38
N LEU A 229 12.83 -6.12 -15.90
CA LEU A 229 12.25 -4.89 -16.48
C LEU A 229 12.96 -3.62 -15.97
N ILE A 230 13.38 -3.60 -14.71
CA ILE A 230 13.98 -2.46 -14.03
C ILE A 230 15.30 -2.89 -13.37
N PRO A 231 16.38 -3.08 -14.15
CA PRO A 231 17.67 -3.53 -13.63
C PRO A 231 18.34 -2.53 -12.68
N ASP A 232 18.11 -1.24 -12.89
CA ASP A 232 18.58 -0.17 -12.01
C ASP A 232 17.41 0.71 -11.52
N PRO A 233 16.71 0.29 -10.45
CA PRO A 233 15.58 1.03 -9.92
C PRO A 233 15.89 2.46 -9.46
N GLN A 234 17.15 2.76 -9.10
CA GLN A 234 17.51 4.09 -8.58
C GLN A 234 17.59 5.15 -9.68
N SER A 235 18.10 4.79 -10.85
CA SER A 235 18.18 5.70 -12.00
C SER A 235 16.94 5.64 -12.89
N MET A 236 16.25 4.49 -12.93
CA MET A 236 15.11 4.31 -13.83
C MET A 236 13.80 4.82 -13.25
N LEU A 237 13.51 4.61 -11.96
CA LEU A 237 12.23 5.02 -11.38
C LEU A 237 12.14 6.54 -11.21
N LEU A 238 10.91 7.07 -11.27
CA LEU A 238 10.62 8.51 -11.16
C LEU A 238 11.22 9.32 -12.33
N THR A 239 11.34 8.70 -13.49
CA THR A 239 11.72 9.33 -14.76
C THR A 239 10.50 9.47 -15.68
N GLU A 240 10.63 10.19 -16.79
CA GLU A 240 9.54 10.30 -17.78
C GLU A 240 9.12 8.95 -18.36
N GLU A 241 10.07 8.02 -18.53
CA GLU A 241 9.81 6.69 -19.06
C GLU A 241 9.18 5.75 -18.00
N TRP A 242 9.62 5.88 -16.74
CA TRP A 242 9.11 5.09 -15.61
C TRP A 242 8.65 5.99 -14.44
N PRO A 243 7.52 6.69 -14.61
CA PRO A 243 7.10 7.71 -13.64
C PRO A 243 6.67 7.12 -12.28
N ALA A 244 6.27 5.85 -12.24
CA ALA A 244 5.94 5.09 -11.02
C ALA A 244 5.16 5.90 -9.95
N PRO A 245 4.02 6.54 -10.30
CA PRO A 245 3.37 7.52 -9.43
C PRO A 245 2.95 6.95 -8.08
N ALA A 246 2.50 5.70 -8.02
CA ALA A 246 2.16 5.05 -6.76
C ALA A 246 3.37 4.90 -5.83
N VAL A 247 4.54 4.56 -6.38
CA VAL A 247 5.80 4.47 -5.62
C VAL A 247 6.21 5.85 -5.12
N ALA A 248 6.08 6.87 -5.98
CA ALA A 248 6.34 8.26 -5.62
C ALA A 248 5.48 8.69 -4.42
N THR A 249 4.18 8.38 -4.43
CA THR A 249 3.28 8.77 -3.35
C THR A 249 3.62 8.06 -2.04
N TRP A 250 3.91 6.76 -2.07
CA TRP A 250 4.29 6.03 -0.84
C TRP A 250 5.61 6.51 -0.25
N LYS A 251 6.61 6.77 -1.11
CA LYS A 251 7.91 7.33 -0.72
C LYS A 251 7.72 8.72 -0.10
N ALA A 252 6.96 9.59 -0.77
CA ALA A 252 6.67 10.92 -0.27
C ALA A 252 5.98 10.85 1.10
N VAL A 253 4.85 10.13 1.23
CA VAL A 253 4.16 9.96 2.55
C VAL A 253 5.14 9.52 3.65
N ALA A 254 6.02 8.55 3.35
CA ALA A 254 6.97 8.09 4.33
C ALA A 254 7.94 9.20 4.74
N GLN A 255 8.56 9.90 3.78
CA GLN A 255 9.52 10.98 4.02
C GLN A 255 8.87 12.13 4.80
N THR A 256 7.66 12.54 4.42
CA THR A 256 6.98 13.68 5.05
C THR A 256 6.61 13.37 6.50
N LEU A 257 6.03 12.19 6.75
CA LEU A 257 5.66 11.77 8.10
C LEU A 257 6.85 11.46 9.01
N THR A 258 8.04 11.20 8.46
CA THR A 258 9.24 10.99 9.27
C THR A 258 10.07 12.25 9.51
N HIS A 259 9.92 13.28 8.67
CA HIS A 259 10.70 14.52 8.80
C HIS A 259 9.91 15.72 9.35
N GLY A 260 8.58 15.68 9.36
CA GLY A 260 7.72 16.76 9.87
C GLY A 260 7.37 17.77 8.80
#